data_AF-Q2W6N2-F1
#
_entry.id   AF-Q2W6N2-F1
#
_cell.length_a   1.000
_cell.length_b   1.000
_cell.length_c   1.000
_cell.angle_alpha   90.00
_cell.angle_beta   90.00
_cell.angle_gamma   90.00
#
_symmetry.space_group_name_H-M   'P 1'
#
loop_
_entity.id
_entity.type
_entity.pdbx_description
1 polymer ?
#
loop_
_entity_poly.entity_id
_entity_poly.type
_entity_poly.pdbx_seq_one_letter_code
_entity_poly.pdbx_strand_id
1 'polypeptide(L)'
;MSIATPYNISTTGDLPSLSSILSDPHRALPRLIHAQISGLPRAHQDSAMLAEAIADGYIAVDTVVLPWRPMLTETLLDEILADEPGCNESEDHRVLKVHARLLAVANDPRGQLEPEAAATSGRYPLRADLIVWHANGVSESYECGATDGRSIIEQLQDGQVRVTILPFAGLSMPFIHGYGFRMAANPSPRELTTEDGMQAWAQILAARPTSFPSLPSMLF
;
A
#
# COMPACT_ATOMS: atom_id res chain seq x y z
N MET A 1 -11.52 -18.75 -26.59
CA MET A 1 -11.12 -17.37 -26.26
C MET A 1 -12.00 -16.94 -25.10
N SER A 2 -11.47 -16.90 -23.88
CA SER A 2 -12.19 -16.35 -22.73
C SER A 2 -12.14 -14.83 -22.83
N ILE A 3 -13.30 -14.18 -22.77
CA ILE A 3 -13.37 -12.72 -22.69
C ILE A 3 -12.93 -12.37 -21.27
N ALA A 4 -11.77 -11.72 -21.13
CA ALA A 4 -11.27 -11.26 -19.84
C ALA A 4 -12.27 -10.26 -19.24
N THR A 5 -12.90 -10.63 -18.13
CA THR A 5 -13.85 -9.76 -17.42
C THR A 5 -13.06 -8.71 -16.64
N PRO A 6 -13.26 -7.41 -16.88
CA PRO A 6 -12.62 -6.36 -16.08
C PRO A 6 -13.13 -6.39 -14.64
N TYR A 7 -12.22 -6.19 -13.68
CA TYR A 7 -12.53 -6.21 -12.26
C TYR A 7 -13.45 -5.04 -11.87
N ASN A 8 -14.56 -5.35 -11.19
CA ASN A 8 -15.56 -4.38 -10.79
C ASN A 8 -15.47 -4.15 -9.27
N ILE A 9 -14.97 -2.99 -8.89
CA ILE A 9 -14.64 -2.67 -7.50
C ILE A 9 -15.91 -2.25 -6.77
N SER A 10 -16.32 -3.05 -5.78
CA SER A 10 -17.49 -2.74 -4.95
C SER A 10 -17.02 -2.17 -3.61
N THR A 11 -16.84 -0.85 -3.52
CA THR A 11 -16.67 -0.18 -2.22
C THR A 11 -17.64 0.98 -2.07
N THR A 12 -18.27 1.09 -0.89
CA THR A 12 -19.36 2.02 -0.56
C THR A 12 -18.93 3.18 0.34
N GLY A 13 -17.62 3.41 0.51
CA GLY A 13 -17.09 4.44 1.41
C GLY A 13 -16.39 5.57 0.66
N ASP A 14 -16.79 6.81 0.91
CA ASP A 14 -16.05 7.98 0.46
C ASP A 14 -14.71 8.08 1.20
N LEU A 15 -13.64 8.24 0.42
CA LEU A 15 -12.28 8.40 0.93
C LEU A 15 -12.12 9.76 1.65
N PRO A 16 -11.65 9.80 2.91
CA PRO A 16 -11.51 11.07 3.65
C PRO A 16 -10.54 12.06 2.99
N SER A 17 -10.97 13.29 2.67
CA SER A 17 -10.04 14.30 2.12
C SER A 17 -8.89 14.61 3.10
N LEU A 18 -7.73 15.04 2.57
CA LEU A 18 -6.61 15.50 3.41
C LEU A 18 -7.04 16.60 4.40
N SER A 19 -7.84 17.57 3.93
CA SER A 19 -8.36 18.63 4.79
C SER A 19 -9.18 18.11 5.97
N SER A 20 -9.95 17.04 5.77
CA SER A 20 -10.73 16.42 6.86
C SER A 20 -9.85 15.66 7.84
N ILE A 21 -8.76 15.04 7.38
CA ILE A 21 -7.79 14.37 8.24
C ILE A 21 -7.08 15.40 9.12
N LEU A 22 -6.65 16.53 8.54
CA LEU A 22 -5.90 17.56 9.27
C LEU A 22 -6.76 18.40 10.21
N SER A 23 -8.07 18.53 9.94
CA SER A 23 -8.98 19.32 10.78
C SER A 23 -9.59 18.54 11.96
N ASP A 24 -9.83 17.24 11.78
CA ASP A 24 -10.37 16.36 12.83
C ASP A 24 -9.81 14.92 12.65
N PRO A 25 -8.53 14.70 13.02
CA PRO A 25 -7.87 13.41 12.81
C PRO A 25 -8.59 12.25 13.53
N HIS A 26 -9.11 12.50 14.74
CA HIS A 26 -9.81 11.48 15.55
C HIS A 26 -11.05 10.93 14.85
N ARG A 27 -11.76 11.78 14.11
CA ARG A 27 -12.95 11.37 13.35
C ARG A 27 -12.59 10.76 12.00
N ALA A 28 -11.57 11.28 11.32
CA ALA A 28 -11.22 10.89 9.97
C ALA A 28 -10.46 9.56 9.92
N LEU A 29 -9.47 9.36 10.81
CA LEU A 29 -8.57 8.21 10.76
C LEU A 29 -9.28 6.85 10.90
N PRO A 30 -10.24 6.63 11.83
CA PRO A 30 -10.91 5.34 11.92
C PRO A 30 -11.59 4.92 10.62
N ARG A 31 -12.15 5.89 9.88
CA ARG A 31 -12.79 5.64 8.58
C ARG A 31 -11.77 5.36 7.48
N LEU A 32 -10.58 5.92 7.61
CA LEU A 32 -9.50 5.76 6.65
C LEU A 32 -8.79 4.41 6.82
N ILE A 33 -8.27 4.14 8.03
CA ILE A 33 -7.30 3.06 8.25
C ILE A 33 -7.92 1.81 8.88
N HIS A 34 -9.10 1.87 9.52
CA HIS A 34 -9.70 0.66 10.11
C HIS A 34 -10.75 -0.01 9.20
N ALA A 35 -11.24 0.70 8.19
CA ALA A 35 -12.33 0.22 7.34
C ALA A 35 -11.88 -0.96 6.48
N GLN A 36 -12.60 -2.07 6.59
CA GLN A 36 -12.47 -3.22 5.71
C GLN A 36 -13.24 -2.97 4.40
N ILE A 37 -13.16 -3.91 3.45
CA ILE A 37 -13.91 -3.80 2.19
C ILE A 37 -15.42 -3.62 2.38
N SER A 38 -16.00 -4.23 3.41
CA SER A 38 -17.42 -4.07 3.76
C SER A 38 -17.78 -2.66 4.24
N GLY A 39 -16.80 -1.78 4.43
CA GLY A 39 -16.94 -0.48 5.07
C GLY A 39 -17.00 -0.54 6.60
N LEU A 40 -17.04 -1.74 7.19
CA LEU A 40 -17.04 -1.92 8.64
C LEU A 40 -15.61 -1.82 9.20
N PRO A 41 -15.43 -1.26 10.40
CA PRO A 41 -14.13 -1.22 11.04
C PRO A 41 -13.68 -2.62 11.46
N ARG A 42 -12.39 -2.93 11.28
CA ARG A 42 -11.76 -4.11 11.88
C ARG A 42 -11.79 -3.98 13.40
N ALA A 43 -12.03 -5.09 14.10
CA ALA A 43 -12.07 -5.10 15.56
C ALA A 43 -10.70 -4.78 16.18
N HIS A 44 -10.72 -4.19 17.39
CA HIS A 44 -9.55 -3.93 18.22
C HIS A 44 -8.46 -3.05 17.59
N GLN A 45 -8.83 -2.15 16.68
CA GLN A 45 -7.92 -1.16 16.10
C GLN A 45 -7.96 0.14 16.90
N ASP A 46 -6.85 0.85 16.97
CA ASP A 46 -6.73 2.16 17.61
C ASP A 46 -6.05 3.16 16.68
N SER A 47 -6.50 4.40 16.72
CA SER A 47 -5.90 5.51 15.97
C SER A 47 -5.73 6.77 16.81
N ALA A 48 -6.06 6.73 18.11
CA ALA A 48 -6.02 7.91 18.97
C ALA A 48 -4.62 8.50 19.07
N MET A 49 -3.60 7.66 19.29
CA MET A 49 -2.22 8.14 19.39
C MET A 49 -1.73 8.77 18.07
N LEU A 50 -2.13 8.21 16.92
CA LEU A 50 -1.83 8.78 15.60
C LEU A 50 -2.56 10.09 15.36
N ALA A 51 -3.83 10.18 15.77
CA ALA A 51 -4.63 11.39 15.68
C ALA A 51 -3.99 12.55 16.45
N GLU A 52 -3.59 12.31 17.71
CA GLU A 52 -2.92 13.32 18.55
C GLU A 52 -1.57 13.74 17.94
N ALA A 53 -0.76 12.79 17.47
CA ALA A 53 0.52 13.10 16.85
C ALA A 53 0.40 13.95 15.56
N ILE A 54 -0.70 13.81 14.83
CA ILE A 54 -1.03 14.66 13.68
C ILE A 54 -1.51 16.03 14.14
N ALA A 55 -2.41 16.09 15.13
CA ALA A 55 -2.94 17.34 15.68
C ALA A 55 -1.82 18.23 16.27
N ASP A 56 -0.84 17.61 16.93
CA ASP A 56 0.34 18.27 17.49
C ASP A 56 1.39 18.65 16.43
N GLY A 57 1.24 18.18 15.18
CA GLY A 57 2.16 18.46 14.07
C GLY A 57 3.47 17.66 14.10
N TYR A 58 3.56 16.61 14.92
CA TYR A 58 4.71 15.69 14.92
C TYR A 58 4.71 14.79 13.68
N ILE A 59 3.52 14.36 13.26
CA ILE A 59 3.31 13.57 12.05
C ILE A 59 2.63 14.44 11.00
N ALA A 60 3.26 14.56 9.85
CA ALA A 60 2.64 15.13 8.66
C ALA A 60 1.94 14.04 7.86
N VAL A 61 0.82 14.42 7.22
CA VAL A 61 0.07 13.55 6.32
C VAL A 61 0.08 14.17 4.93
N ASP A 62 0.47 13.39 3.93
CA ASP A 62 0.43 13.79 2.53
C ASP A 62 -0.55 12.89 1.77
N THR A 63 -1.23 13.44 0.76
CA THR A 63 -1.97 12.62 -0.20
C THR A 63 -0.99 12.02 -1.20
N VAL A 64 -1.07 10.71 -1.40
CA VAL A 64 -0.28 9.99 -2.42
C VAL A 64 -1.22 9.62 -3.55
N VAL A 65 -1.03 10.23 -4.72
CA VAL A 65 -1.85 9.97 -5.89
C VAL A 65 -0.95 9.57 -7.04
N LEU A 66 -1.26 8.43 -7.67
CA LEU A 66 -0.78 8.12 -9.02
C LEU A 66 -1.98 8.26 -9.96
N PRO A 67 -2.01 9.27 -10.85
CA PRO A 67 -3.15 9.57 -11.72
C PRO A 67 -3.24 8.61 -12.92
N TRP A 68 -3.07 7.32 -12.64
CA TRP A 68 -3.10 6.22 -13.58
C TRP A 68 -3.25 4.90 -12.81
N ARG A 69 -3.99 3.94 -13.37
CA ARG A 69 -4.07 2.57 -12.84
C ARG A 69 -4.16 1.56 -13.98
N PRO A 70 -3.46 0.41 -13.91
CA PRO A 70 -3.60 -0.63 -14.91
C PRO A 70 -4.93 -1.36 -14.75
N MET A 71 -5.37 -2.03 -15.83
CA MET A 71 -6.39 -3.05 -15.72
C MET A 71 -5.72 -4.34 -15.24
N LEU A 72 -6.17 -4.86 -14.10
CA LEU A 72 -5.64 -6.09 -13.51
C LEU A 72 -6.62 -7.24 -13.76
N THR A 73 -6.07 -8.40 -14.12
CA THR A 73 -6.78 -9.67 -14.19
C THR A 73 -6.26 -10.58 -13.08
N GLU A 74 -7.06 -11.55 -12.66
CA GLU A 74 -6.65 -12.54 -11.64
C GLU A 74 -5.29 -13.19 -11.97
N THR A 75 -5.10 -13.62 -13.23
CA THR A 75 -3.83 -14.20 -13.69
C THR A 75 -2.66 -13.22 -13.57
N LEU A 76 -2.85 -11.93 -13.87
CA LEU A 76 -1.80 -10.93 -13.71
C LEU A 76 -1.47 -10.69 -12.23
N LEU A 77 -2.46 -10.75 -11.34
CA LEU A 77 -2.24 -10.67 -9.89
C LEU A 77 -1.38 -11.86 -9.43
N ASP A 78 -1.67 -13.08 -9.89
CA ASP A 78 -0.90 -14.28 -9.57
C ASP A 78 0.54 -14.17 -10.07
N GLU A 79 0.75 -13.69 -11.30
CA GLU A 79 2.09 -13.54 -11.88
C GLU A 79 2.93 -12.48 -11.15
N ILE A 80 2.32 -11.34 -10.78
CA ILE A 80 3.04 -10.22 -10.18
C ILE A 80 3.37 -10.46 -8.71
N LEU A 81 2.49 -11.17 -7.99
CA LEU A 81 2.65 -11.47 -6.56
C LEU A 81 3.22 -12.87 -6.31
N ALA A 82 3.76 -13.52 -7.34
CA ALA A 82 4.27 -14.89 -7.26
C ALA A 82 5.43 -15.07 -6.26
N ASP A 83 6.12 -14.00 -5.90
CA ASP A 83 7.22 -13.94 -4.94
C ASP A 83 6.75 -13.75 -3.49
N GLU A 84 5.45 -13.54 -3.25
CA GLU A 84 4.91 -13.35 -1.90
C GLU A 84 4.50 -14.67 -1.25
N PRO A 85 4.72 -14.83 0.07
CA PRO A 85 4.24 -16.00 0.81
C PRO A 85 2.70 -15.98 0.89
N GLY A 86 2.04 -16.64 -0.07
CA GLY A 86 0.59 -16.71 -0.16
C GLY A 86 -0.06 -17.19 1.15
N CYS A 87 -0.77 -16.29 1.80
CA CYS A 87 -1.70 -16.60 2.88
C CYS A 87 -3.12 -16.24 2.43
N ASN A 88 -4.16 -16.62 3.19
CA ASN A 88 -5.58 -16.42 2.85
C ASN A 88 -5.97 -14.92 2.68
N GLU A 89 -5.55 -14.30 1.58
CA GLU A 89 -5.78 -12.91 1.24
C GLU A 89 -6.96 -12.77 0.29
N SER A 90 -7.78 -11.74 0.50
CA SER A 90 -8.84 -11.38 -0.44
C SER A 90 -8.24 -10.79 -1.72
N GLU A 91 -8.92 -10.98 -2.84
CA GLU A 91 -8.53 -10.41 -4.14
C GLU A 91 -8.31 -8.88 -4.09
N ASP A 92 -9.16 -8.12 -3.38
CA ASP A 92 -9.01 -6.67 -3.23
C ASP A 92 -7.72 -6.26 -2.52
N HIS A 93 -7.28 -7.04 -1.53
CA HIS A 93 -6.02 -6.81 -0.84
C HIS A 93 -4.83 -7.08 -1.78
N ARG A 94 -4.93 -8.12 -2.60
CA ARG A 94 -3.94 -8.41 -3.66
C ARG A 94 -3.86 -7.29 -4.70
N VAL A 95 -5.00 -6.72 -5.10
CA VAL A 95 -5.04 -5.52 -5.97
C VAL A 95 -4.32 -4.35 -5.30
N LEU A 96 -4.56 -4.10 -4.02
CA LEU A 96 -3.86 -3.04 -3.27
C LEU A 96 -2.35 -3.27 -3.20
N LYS A 97 -1.90 -4.51 -3.02
CA LYS A 97 -0.46 -4.84 -3.04
C LYS A 97 0.18 -4.54 -4.39
N VAL A 98 -0.47 -4.87 -5.50
CA VAL A 98 0.01 -4.47 -6.84
C VAL A 98 0.02 -2.94 -6.98
N HIS A 99 -0.98 -2.23 -6.45
CA HIS A 99 -0.98 -0.76 -6.41
C HIS A 99 0.18 -0.20 -5.56
N ALA A 100 0.53 -0.83 -4.43
CA ALA A 100 1.67 -0.46 -3.60
C ALA A 100 2.99 -0.63 -4.37
N ARG A 101 3.20 -1.78 -5.02
CA ARG A 101 4.37 -2.02 -5.88
C ARG A 101 4.48 -0.98 -6.98
N LEU A 102 3.35 -0.63 -7.62
CA LEU A 102 3.33 0.38 -8.67
C LEU A 102 3.72 1.77 -8.14
N LEU A 103 3.19 2.17 -6.98
CA LEU A 103 3.57 3.43 -6.34
C LEU A 103 5.04 3.45 -5.93
N ALA A 104 5.55 2.36 -5.37
CA ALA A 104 6.94 2.19 -4.99
C ALA A 104 7.88 2.40 -6.18
N VAL A 105 7.67 1.64 -7.25
CA VAL A 105 8.50 1.72 -8.47
C VAL A 105 8.32 3.07 -9.17
N ALA A 106 7.11 3.64 -9.18
CA ALA A 106 6.90 4.98 -9.72
C ALA A 106 7.69 6.02 -8.92
N ASN A 107 7.70 5.95 -7.60
CA ASN A 107 8.40 6.91 -6.75
C ASN A 107 9.93 6.79 -6.88
N ASP A 108 10.45 5.57 -6.77
CA ASP A 108 11.88 5.25 -6.96
C ASP A 108 12.05 3.95 -7.77
N PRO A 109 12.28 4.04 -9.09
CA PRO A 109 12.48 2.88 -9.95
C PRO A 109 13.70 2.01 -9.61
N ARG A 110 14.62 2.54 -8.78
CA ARG A 110 15.85 1.84 -8.37
C ARG A 110 15.75 1.27 -6.96
N GLY A 111 14.63 1.50 -6.26
CA GLY A 111 14.38 0.97 -4.93
C GLY A 111 14.34 -0.55 -4.96
N GLN A 112 14.87 -1.18 -3.91
CA GLN A 112 14.73 -2.61 -3.69
C GLN A 112 13.41 -2.86 -2.98
N LEU A 113 12.53 -3.62 -3.63
CA LEU A 113 11.22 -3.99 -3.10
C LEU A 113 11.35 -5.28 -2.29
N GLU A 114 10.86 -5.26 -1.06
CA GLU A 114 10.82 -6.42 -0.16
C GLU A 114 9.38 -6.64 0.31
N PRO A 115 8.64 -7.58 -0.32
CA PRO A 115 7.28 -7.89 0.07
C PRO A 115 7.22 -8.53 1.46
N GLU A 116 6.16 -8.20 2.21
CA GLU A 116 5.89 -8.76 3.53
C GLU A 116 7.06 -8.60 4.51
N ALA A 117 7.95 -7.61 4.37
CA ALA A 117 9.18 -7.53 5.13
C ALA A 117 9.00 -6.91 6.54
N ALA A 118 9.96 -7.16 7.44
CA ALA A 118 9.95 -6.61 8.78
C ALA A 118 10.21 -5.09 8.74
N ALA A 119 9.21 -4.29 9.12
CA ALA A 119 9.25 -2.84 9.11
C ALA A 119 9.76 -2.24 10.42
N THR A 120 9.75 -3.03 11.50
CA THR A 120 10.34 -2.65 12.79
C THR A 120 11.39 -3.66 13.26
N SER A 121 12.25 -3.20 14.16
CA SER A 121 13.25 -3.98 14.86
C SER A 121 12.65 -4.64 16.11
N GLY A 122 13.12 -5.84 16.44
CA GLY A 122 12.73 -6.51 17.69
C GLY A 122 12.43 -8.00 17.54
N ARG A 123 11.97 -8.59 18.66
CA ARG A 123 11.68 -10.03 18.75
C ARG A 123 10.45 -10.45 17.93
N TYR A 124 9.46 -9.55 17.84
CA TYR A 124 8.22 -9.74 17.10
C TYR A 124 8.00 -8.51 16.23
N PRO A 125 8.76 -8.39 15.12
CA PRO A 125 8.70 -7.20 14.30
C PRO A 125 7.33 -7.07 13.63
N LEU A 126 6.86 -5.84 13.48
CA LEU A 126 5.75 -5.52 12.60
C LEU A 126 6.21 -5.80 11.17
N ARG A 127 5.34 -6.40 10.37
CA ARG A 127 5.58 -6.64 8.95
C ARG A 127 4.68 -5.72 8.16
N ALA A 128 5.26 -5.04 7.17
CA ALA A 128 4.50 -4.24 6.21
C ALA A 128 4.24 -5.09 4.97
N ASP A 129 3.14 -4.82 4.26
CA ASP A 129 2.82 -5.51 3.00
C ASP A 129 3.95 -5.34 1.97
N LEU A 130 4.60 -4.17 1.95
CA LEU A 130 5.77 -3.90 1.11
C LEU A 130 6.71 -2.91 1.79
N ILE A 131 8.01 -3.21 1.80
CA ILE A 131 9.07 -2.27 2.13
C ILE A 131 9.85 -1.92 0.87
N VAL A 132 10.26 -0.66 0.77
CA VAL A 132 11.17 -0.18 -0.27
C VAL A 132 12.44 0.34 0.39
N TRP A 133 13.58 -0.25 0.03
CA TRP A 133 14.89 0.25 0.43
C TRP A 133 15.46 1.12 -0.68
N HIS A 134 15.74 2.37 -0.34
CA HIS A 134 16.33 3.34 -1.26
C HIS A 134 17.86 3.24 -1.25
N ALA A 135 18.48 3.66 -2.35
CA ALA A 135 19.94 3.63 -2.49
C ALA A 135 20.71 4.49 -1.46
N ASN A 136 20.04 5.47 -0.85
CA ASN A 136 20.60 6.29 0.23
C ASN A 136 20.53 5.62 1.62
N GLY A 137 20.02 4.39 1.70
CA GLY A 137 19.93 3.60 2.93
C GLY A 137 18.69 3.87 3.78
N VAL A 138 17.77 4.74 3.35
CA VAL A 138 16.47 4.91 4.02
C VAL A 138 15.43 3.93 3.48
N SER A 139 14.41 3.66 4.27
CA SER A 139 13.30 2.78 3.89
C SER A 139 11.95 3.44 4.06
N GLU A 140 11.02 3.04 3.21
CA GLU A 140 9.60 3.39 3.28
C GLU A 140 8.78 2.11 3.31
N SER A 141 7.63 2.15 3.99
CA SER A 141 6.71 1.03 4.03
C SER A 141 5.36 1.39 3.39
N TYR A 142 4.70 0.37 2.88
CA TYR A 142 3.36 0.43 2.31
C TYR A 142 2.49 -0.61 3.00
N GLU A 143 1.30 -0.18 3.41
CA GLU A 143 0.29 -0.99 4.07
C GLU A 143 -0.99 -0.95 3.24
N CYS A 144 -1.60 -2.10 3.03
CA CYS A 144 -2.71 -2.31 2.12
C CYS A 144 -3.97 -2.69 2.92
N GLY A 145 -5.02 -1.90 2.76
CA GLY A 145 -6.31 -2.14 3.37
C GLY A 145 -6.41 -1.56 4.77
N ALA A 146 -6.82 -2.41 5.74
CA ALA A 146 -7.09 -1.99 7.11
C ALA A 146 -5.88 -2.27 8.02
N THR A 147 -5.39 -1.22 8.69
CA THR A 147 -4.21 -1.25 9.58
C THR A 147 -4.50 -0.56 10.93
N ASP A 148 -3.59 -0.70 11.90
CA ASP A 148 -3.67 -0.09 13.22
C ASP A 148 -2.85 1.22 13.24
N GLY A 149 -3.41 2.31 13.76
CA GLY A 149 -2.71 3.59 13.87
C GLY A 149 -1.47 3.52 14.77
N ARG A 150 -1.43 2.58 15.73
CA ARG A 150 -0.23 2.33 16.54
C ARG A 150 0.91 1.76 15.71
N SER A 151 0.61 0.83 14.79
CA SER A 151 1.60 0.25 13.89
C SER A 151 2.28 1.31 13.01
N ILE A 152 1.52 2.31 12.55
CA ILE A 152 2.05 3.43 11.76
C ILE A 152 3.08 4.22 12.58
N ILE A 153 2.76 4.56 13.82
CA ILE A 153 3.69 5.29 14.70
C ILE A 153 4.93 4.45 14.97
N GLU A 154 4.76 3.18 15.35
CA GLU A 154 5.89 2.30 15.68
C GLU A 154 6.87 2.17 14.51
N GLN A 155 6.36 2.02 13.28
CA GLN A 155 7.18 1.99 12.07
C GLN A 155 7.95 3.30 11.84
N LEU A 156 7.29 4.46 12.01
CA LEU A 156 7.94 5.75 11.85
C LEU A 156 9.03 5.97 12.93
N GLN A 157 8.77 5.55 14.16
CA GLN A 157 9.72 5.68 15.26
C GLN A 157 10.92 4.74 15.12
N ASP A 158 10.73 3.58 14.48
CA ASP A 158 11.80 2.61 14.23
C ASP A 158 12.63 2.92 12.97
N GLY A 159 12.31 4.01 12.26
CA GLY A 159 13.17 4.58 11.22
C GLY A 159 12.60 4.57 9.81
N GLN A 160 11.37 4.09 9.60
CA GLN A 160 10.70 4.26 8.30
C GLN A 160 10.51 5.76 8.02
N VAL A 161 11.02 6.25 6.88
CA VAL A 161 10.91 7.69 6.58
C VAL A 161 9.48 8.10 6.24
N ARG A 162 8.69 7.13 5.75
CA ARG A 162 7.27 7.26 5.44
C ARG A 162 6.58 5.90 5.53
N VAL A 163 5.34 5.90 6.02
CA VAL A 163 4.41 4.77 5.98
C VAL A 163 3.24 5.18 5.09
N THR A 164 3.03 4.50 3.96
CA THR A 164 1.97 4.82 3.00
C THR A 164 0.82 3.82 3.12
N ILE A 165 -0.38 4.31 3.42
CA ILE A 165 -1.58 3.47 3.51
C ILE A 165 -2.36 3.54 2.20
N LEU A 166 -2.67 2.38 1.64
CA LEU A 166 -3.64 2.21 0.55
C LEU A 166 -4.93 1.61 1.11
N PRO A 167 -5.92 2.43 1.48
CA PRO A 167 -7.14 1.94 2.10
C PRO A 167 -8.05 1.24 1.07
N PHE A 168 -8.89 0.31 1.52
CA PHE A 168 -9.87 -0.38 0.65
C PHE A 168 -10.77 0.59 -0.12
N ALA A 169 -11.23 1.67 0.53
CA ALA A 169 -12.04 2.71 -0.12
C ALA A 169 -11.35 3.34 -1.34
N GLY A 170 -10.01 3.37 -1.37
CA GLY A 170 -9.22 3.89 -2.48
C GLY A 170 -9.39 3.10 -3.77
N LEU A 171 -9.82 1.83 -3.71
CA LEU A 171 -10.06 1.03 -4.90
C LEU A 171 -11.19 1.60 -5.78
N SER A 172 -12.20 2.27 -5.20
CA SER A 172 -13.29 2.88 -5.99
C SER A 172 -12.82 4.00 -6.91
N MET A 173 -11.63 4.53 -6.69
CA MET A 173 -11.10 5.68 -7.43
C MET A 173 -10.60 5.28 -8.81
N PRO A 174 -10.76 6.12 -9.85
CA PRO A 174 -10.28 5.81 -11.21
C PRO A 174 -8.74 5.87 -11.34
N PHE A 175 -8.04 6.18 -10.24
CA PHE A 175 -6.59 6.28 -10.11
C PHE A 175 -6.17 5.69 -8.75
N ILE A 176 -4.89 5.48 -8.52
CA ILE A 176 -4.41 4.96 -7.23
C ILE A 176 -4.29 6.11 -6.23
N HIS A 177 -4.89 5.92 -5.06
CA HIS A 177 -4.92 6.92 -3.99
C HIS A 177 -4.57 6.27 -2.66
N GLY A 178 -3.64 6.90 -1.93
CA GLY A 178 -3.27 6.56 -0.57
C GLY A 178 -2.88 7.79 0.26
N TYR A 179 -2.41 7.54 1.47
CA TYR A 179 -1.98 8.57 2.42
C TYR A 179 -0.61 8.22 2.97
N GLY A 180 0.34 9.13 2.81
CA GLY A 180 1.68 9.02 3.36
C GLY A 180 1.72 9.67 4.74
N PHE A 181 2.04 8.90 5.76
CA PHE A 181 2.35 9.38 7.11
C PHE A 181 3.85 9.46 7.27
N ARG A 182 4.36 10.58 7.78
CA ARG A 182 5.79 10.77 8.02
C ARG A 182 6.03 11.65 9.23
N MET A 183 7.21 11.53 9.84
CA MET A 183 7.67 12.57 10.75
C MET A 183 7.71 13.92 10.02
N ALA A 184 7.26 15.00 10.66
CA ALA A 184 7.17 16.31 10.01
C ALA A 184 8.51 16.83 9.46
N ALA A 185 9.63 16.38 10.05
CA ALA A 185 10.98 16.68 9.60
C ALA A 185 11.41 15.96 8.31
N ASN A 186 10.75 14.84 7.97
CA ASN A 186 11.04 14.10 6.73
C ASN A 186 10.45 14.83 5.52
N PRO A 187 11.06 14.75 4.34
CA PRO A 187 10.56 15.42 3.14
C PRO A 187 9.21 14.84 2.69
N SER A 188 8.37 15.70 2.10
CA SER A 188 7.16 15.24 1.39
C SER A 188 7.52 14.35 0.19
N PRO A 189 6.65 13.39 -0.17
CA PRO A 189 6.79 12.66 -1.42
C PRO A 189 6.77 13.62 -2.62
N ARG A 190 7.44 13.24 -3.70
CA ARG A 190 7.27 13.93 -4.98
C ARG A 190 5.87 13.64 -5.53
N GLU A 191 5.34 14.56 -6.32
CA GLU A 191 4.13 14.30 -7.09
C GLU A 191 4.43 13.28 -8.20
N LEU A 192 3.50 12.35 -8.41
CA LEU A 192 3.57 11.33 -9.45
C LEU A 192 2.69 11.71 -10.64
N THR A 193 3.15 11.35 -11.83
CA THR A 193 2.47 11.60 -13.10
C THR A 193 1.92 10.32 -13.70
N THR A 194 1.07 10.45 -14.72
CA THR A 194 0.62 9.29 -15.51
C THR A 194 1.79 8.56 -16.17
N GLU A 195 2.80 9.29 -16.63
CA GLU A 195 4.00 8.71 -17.24
C GLU A 195 4.79 7.86 -16.25
N ASP A 196 4.97 8.34 -15.01
CA ASP A 196 5.61 7.58 -13.93
C ASP A 196 4.91 6.22 -13.75
N GLY A 197 3.57 6.22 -13.74
CA GLY A 197 2.77 5.00 -13.61
C GLY A 197 2.94 4.03 -14.78
N MET A 198 2.91 4.54 -16.01
CA MET A 198 3.10 3.72 -17.21
C MET A 198 4.50 3.12 -17.27
N GLN A 199 5.53 3.89 -16.92
CA GLN A 199 6.91 3.41 -16.87
C GLN A 199 7.13 2.38 -15.77
N ALA A 200 6.60 2.63 -14.56
CA ALA A 200 6.65 1.69 -13.46
C ALA A 200 5.95 0.36 -13.80
N TRP A 201 4.80 0.43 -14.47
CA TRP A 201 4.10 -0.76 -14.92
C TRP A 201 4.90 -1.58 -15.94
N ALA A 202 5.54 -0.92 -16.91
CA ALA A 202 6.41 -1.61 -17.86
C ALA A 202 7.58 -2.32 -17.16
N GLN A 203 8.16 -1.71 -16.12
CA GLN A 203 9.22 -2.32 -15.33
C GLN A 203 8.74 -3.53 -14.53
N ILE A 204 7.60 -3.43 -13.85
CA ILE A 204 7.00 -4.56 -13.13
C ILE A 204 6.73 -5.72 -14.09
N LEU A 205 6.15 -5.44 -15.26
CA LEU A 205 5.87 -6.47 -16.26
C LEU A 205 7.14 -7.11 -16.85
N ALA A 206 8.24 -6.36 -16.97
CA ALA A 206 9.52 -6.86 -17.44
C ALA A 206 10.26 -7.69 -16.38
N ALA A 207 10.04 -7.38 -15.09
CA ALA A 207 10.64 -8.08 -13.96
C ALA A 207 9.88 -9.34 -13.53
N ARG A 208 8.73 -9.65 -14.16
CA ARG A 208 7.94 -10.85 -13.85
C ARG A 208 8.80 -12.12 -13.96
N PRO A 209 8.66 -13.07 -13.03
CA PRO A 209 9.33 -14.36 -13.14
C PRO A 209 9.01 -15.04 -14.48
N THR A 210 10.01 -15.27 -15.34
CA THR A 210 9.82 -15.82 -16.68
C THR A 210 9.49 -17.32 -16.72
N SER A 211 9.33 -17.96 -15.57
CA SER A 211 9.08 -19.39 -15.46
C SER A 211 8.16 -19.70 -14.30
N PHE A 212 6.96 -20.19 -14.59
CA PHE A 212 6.31 -21.14 -13.69
C PHE A 212 7.29 -22.29 -13.46
N PRO A 213 7.53 -22.75 -12.22
CA PRO A 213 8.13 -24.06 -12.05
C PRO A 213 7.20 -25.04 -12.78
N SER A 214 7.70 -25.65 -13.85
CA SER A 214 7.07 -26.82 -14.44
C SER A 214 6.85 -27.79 -13.28
N LEU A 215 5.59 -28.02 -12.90
CA LEU A 215 5.25 -29.12 -12.01
C LEU A 215 5.98 -30.34 -12.57
N PRO A 216 6.81 -31.04 -11.78
CA PRO A 216 7.38 -32.28 -12.26
C PRO A 216 6.19 -33.13 -12.66
N SER A 217 6.15 -33.52 -13.93
CA SER A 217 5.19 -34.49 -14.44
C SER A 217 5.34 -35.72 -13.56
N MET A 218 4.46 -35.88 -12.57
CA MET A 218 4.32 -37.13 -11.87
C MET A 218 3.76 -38.08 -12.90
N LEU A 219 4.68 -38.86 -13.48
CA LEU A 219 4.41 -40.10 -14.16
C LEU A 219 3.47 -40.93 -13.27
N PHE A 220 2.25 -41.13 -13.74
CA PHE A 220 1.45 -42.33 -13.46
C PHE A 220 0.78 -42.76 -14.76
#